data_AF-A0AAN4N245-F1
#
_entry.id   AF-A0AAN4N245-F1
#
_cell.length_a   1.000
_cell.length_b   1.000
_cell.length_c   1.000
_cell.angle_alpha   90.00
_cell.angle_beta   90.00
_cell.angle_gamma   90.00
#
_symmetry.space_group_name_H-M   'P 1'
#
loop_
_entity.id
_entity.type
_entity.pdbx_description
1 polymer ?
#
loop_
_entity_poly.entity_id
_entity_poly.type
_entity_poly.pdbx_seq_one_letter_code
_entity_poly.pdbx_strand_id
1 'polypeptide(L)' 'MSRISFRHSVTHKYHIDLWEANRQQLLDFGVPGVQIEIADICTYIRHEDFFSARRLGIKSGRILSGIMINS' A
#
# COMPACT_ATOMS: atom_id res chain seq x y z
N MET A 1 12.58 12.34 -3.20
CA MET A 1 11.49 12.36 -2.19
C MET A 1 10.11 12.62 -2.78
N SER A 2 9.96 13.36 -3.88
CA SER A 2 8.65 13.73 -4.46
C SER A 2 7.80 12.59 -5.02
N ARG A 3 8.36 11.39 -5.26
CA ARG A 3 7.63 10.26 -5.86
C ARG A 3 6.87 9.39 -4.86
N ILE A 4 7.40 9.22 -3.65
CA ILE A 4 6.86 8.30 -2.63
C ILE A 4 6.07 9.03 -1.55
N SER A 5 6.07 10.35 -1.54
CA SER A 5 5.29 11.12 -0.59
C SER A 5 4.95 12.49 -1.14
N PHE A 6 3.83 13.01 -0.66
CA PHE A 6 3.40 14.38 -0.91
C PHE A 6 3.09 15.07 0.41
N ARG A 7 3.24 16.39 0.46
CA ARG A 7 2.85 17.17 1.62
C ARG A 7 1.39 17.58 1.47
N HIS A 8 0.55 17.17 2.41
CA HIS A 8 -0.86 17.51 2.39
C HIS A 8 -1.03 19.03 2.59
N SER A 9 -1.75 19.68 1.69
CA SER A 9 -1.81 21.15 1.63
C SER A 9 -2.44 21.77 2.87
N VAL A 10 -3.42 21.09 3.47
CA VAL A 10 -4.19 21.61 4.62
C VAL A 10 -3.50 21.29 5.95
N THR A 11 -3.06 20.04 6.13
CA THR A 11 -2.51 19.59 7.42
C THR A 11 -1.00 19.83 7.52
N HIS A 12 -0.35 20.16 6.40
CA HIS A 12 1.09 20.31 6.25
C HIS A 12 1.91 19.07 6.65
N LYS A 13 1.25 17.93 6.86
CA LYS A 13 1.87 16.64 7.16
C LYS A 13 2.19 15.90 5.88
N TYR A 14 3.22 15.06 5.92
CA TYR A 14 3.53 14.16 4.83
C TYR A 14 2.53 13.02 4.77
N HIS A 15 2.07 12.73 3.55
CA HIS A 15 1.33 11.54 3.19
C HIS A 15 2.25 10.69 2.33
N ILE A 16 2.43 9.43 2.72
CA ILE A 16 3.30 8.48 2.05
C ILE A 16 2.47 7.61 1.10
N ASP A 17 2.98 7.42 -0.10
CA ASP A 17 2.54 6.39 -1.04
C ASP A 17 3.35 5.12 -0.76
N LEU A 18 2.71 4.18 -0.07
CA LEU A 18 3.33 2.91 0.27
C LEU A 18 3.46 1.98 -0.95
N TRP A 19 2.63 2.13 -1.98
CA TRP A 19 2.73 1.31 -3.19
C TRP A 19 3.95 1.72 -4.00
N GLU A 20 4.11 3.01 -4.27
CA GLU A 20 5.26 3.50 -5.03
C GLU A 20 6.57 3.27 -4.25
N ALA A 21 6.55 3.39 -2.92
CA ALA A 21 7.72 3.05 -2.11
C ALA A 21 8.16 1.59 -2.28
N ASN A 22 7.23 0.63 -2.22
CA ASN A 22 7.55 -0.79 -2.44
C ASN A 22 7.92 -1.08 -3.91
N ARG A 23 7.25 -0.42 -4.88
CA ARG A 23 7.58 -0.57 -6.30
C ARG A 23 9.02 -0.13 -6.60
N GLN A 24 9.46 0.99 -6.04
CA GLN A 24 10.86 1.43 -6.19
C GLN A 24 11.83 0.41 -5.59
N GLN A 25 11.53 -0.16 -4.41
CA GLN A 25 12.38 -1.22 -3.82
C GLN A 25 12.47 -2.46 -4.72
N LEU A 26 11.37 -2.91 -5.33
CA LEU A 26 11.36 -4.05 -6.25
C LEU A 26 12.17 -3.76 -7.52
N LEU A 27 12.06 -2.56 -8.08
CA LEU A 27 12.86 -2.11 -9.22
C LEU A 27 14.35 -2.08 -8.88
N ASP A 28 14.70 -1.56 -7.70
CA ASP A 28 16.08 -1.50 -7.20
C ASP A 28 16.67 -2.90 -7.00
N PHE A 29 15.84 -3.90 -6.67
CA PHE A 29 16.21 -5.32 -6.62
C PHE A 29 16.21 -6.03 -7.99
N GLY A 30 15.97 -5.29 -9.07
CA GLY A 30 16.07 -5.80 -10.45
C GLY A 30 14.80 -6.47 -10.98
N VAL A 31 13.66 -6.36 -10.29
CA VAL A 31 12.38 -6.83 -10.83
C VAL A 31 11.97 -5.91 -11.98
N PRO A 32 11.75 -6.41 -13.21
CA PRO A 32 11.29 -5.58 -14.32
C PRO A 32 9.97 -4.89 -14.01
N GLY A 33 9.87 -3.59 -14.28
CA GLY A 33 8.65 -2.82 -13.98
C GLY A 33 7.38 -3.33 -14.66
N VAL A 34 7.52 -4.06 -15.79
CA VAL A 34 6.41 -4.72 -16.50
C VAL A 34 5.91 -6.00 -15.82
N GLN A 35 6.61 -6.47 -14.77
CA GLN A 35 6.24 -7.62 -13.95
C GLN A 35 5.73 -7.19 -12.56
N ILE A 36 5.55 -5.89 -12.33
CA ILE A 36 5.06 -5.34 -11.06
C ILE A 36 3.68 -4.75 -11.29
N GLU A 37 2.67 -5.36 -10.67
CA GLU A 37 1.29 -4.87 -10.71
C GLU A 37 0.90 -4.23 -9.37
N ILE A 38 0.17 -3.12 -9.45
CA ILE A 38 -0.38 -2.42 -8.28
C ILE A 38 -1.87 -2.75 -8.19
N ALA A 39 -2.30 -3.30 -7.05
CA ALA A 39 -3.71 -3.65 -6.85
C ALA A 39 -4.66 -2.44 -6.80
N ASP A 40 -4.14 -1.27 -6.43
CA ASP A 40 -4.88 0.01 -6.34
C ASP A 40 -6.08 -0.02 -5.36
N ILE A 41 -5.95 -0.79 -4.27
CA ILE A 41 -7.00 -0.96 -3.24
C ILE A 41 -6.60 -0.26 -1.94
N CYS A 42 -7.21 0.89 -1.66
CA CYS A 42 -7.04 1.58 -0.37
C CYS A 42 -7.95 0.97 0.71
N THR A 43 -7.37 0.26 1.70
CA THR A 43 -8.14 -0.39 2.79
C THR A 43 -8.87 0.59 3.70
N TYR A 44 -8.43 1.85 3.79
CA TYR A 44 -9.15 2.88 4.54
C TYR A 44 -10.48 3.27 3.87
N ILE A 45 -10.46 3.36 2.52
CA ILE A 45 -11.61 3.74 1.69
C ILE A 45 -12.53 2.54 1.49
N ARG A 46 -12.00 1.36 1.15
CA ARG A 46 -12.75 0.12 0.91
C ARG A 46 -13.03 -0.66 2.21
N HIS A 47 -13.57 0.05 3.19
CA HIS A 47 -13.76 -0.47 4.55
C HIS A 47 -14.89 -1.50 4.68
N GLU A 48 -15.75 -1.65 3.66
CA GLU A 48 -16.80 -2.67 3.62
C GLU A 48 -16.20 -4.06 3.33
N ASP A 49 -15.08 -4.08 2.59
CA ASP A 49 -14.39 -5.30 2.18
C ASP A 49 -13.14 -5.59 3.04
N PHE A 50 -12.53 -4.54 3.64
CA PHE A 50 -11.21 -4.64 4.27
C PHE A 50 -11.16 -3.99 5.66
N PHE A 51 -10.41 -4.63 6.57
CA PHE A 51 -10.01 -4.00 7.84
C PHE A 51 -8.93 -2.93 7.63
N SER A 52 -9.03 -1.81 8.37
CA SER A 52 -8.04 -0.74 8.35
C SER A 52 -7.69 -0.26 9.75
N ALA A 53 -6.43 -0.48 10.16
CA ALA A 53 -5.92 -0.01 11.45
C ALA A 53 -5.97 1.51 11.58
N ARG A 54 -5.80 2.26 10.48
CA ARG A 54 -5.91 3.72 10.47
C ARG A 54 -7.34 4.19 10.79
N ARG A 55 -8.36 3.42 10.40
CA ARG A 55 -9.77 3.73 10.64
C ARG A 55 -10.27 3.21 11.99
N LEU A 56 -9.93 1.96 12.33
CA LEU A 56 -10.50 1.24 13.47
C LEU A 56 -9.59 1.25 14.71
N GLY A 57 -8.36 1.73 14.58
CA GLY A 57 -7.37 1.73 15.67
C GLY A 57 -7.09 0.32 16.21
N ILE A 58 -6.98 0.22 17.54
CA ILE A 58 -6.69 -1.05 18.23
C ILE A 58 -7.76 -2.13 18.04
N LYS A 59 -8.97 -1.75 17.61
CA LYS A 59 -10.09 -2.68 17.38
C LYS A 59 -10.10 -3.28 15.96
N SER A 60 -9.15 -2.89 15.11
CA SER A 60 -9.08 -3.42 13.74
C SER A 60 -8.77 -4.92 13.74
N GLY A 61 -9.49 -5.68 12.91
CA GLY A 61 -9.09 -7.03 12.50
C GLY A 61 -7.81 -7.03 11.65
N ARG A 62 -7.44 -8.21 11.12
CA ARG A 62 -6.29 -8.40 10.22
C ARG A 62 -6.74 -9.17 8.97
N ILE A 63 -6.12 -8.85 7.85
CA ILE A 63 -6.32 -9.51 6.56
C ILE A 63 -5.11 -10.42 6.32
N LEU A 64 -5.33 -11.54 5.63
CA LEU A 64 -4.28 -12.46 5.22
C LEU A 64 -4.13 -12.40 3.69
N SER A 65 -2.89 -12.34 3.21
CA SER A 65 -2.55 -12.59 1.81
C SER A 65 -1.82 -13.93 1.72
N GLY A 66 -2.28 -14.83 0.85
CA GLY A 66 -1.69 -16.16 0.66
C GLY A 66 -1.41 -16.42 -0.81
N ILE A 67 -0.31 -17.14 -1.09
CA ILE A 67 0.04 -17.63 -2.41
C ILE A 67 0.39 -19.12 -2.30
N MET A 68 -0.05 -19.92 -3.26
CA MET A 68 0.19 -21.36 -3.32
C MET A 68 0.45 -21.75 -4.77
N ILE A 69 1.39 -22.66 -4.97
CA ILE A 69 1.58 -23.35 -6.25
C ILE A 69 0.91 -24.71 -6.10
N ASN A 70 -0.08 -25.01 -6.94
CA ASN A 70 -0.65 -26.34 -7.00
C ASN A 70 0.20 -27.18 -7.97
N SER A 71 0.68 -28.33 -7.50
CA SER A 71 1.48 -29.28 -8.30
C SER A 71 0.60 -30.30 -8.99
#